data_AF-A0A7C6A9W2-F1
#
_entry.id   AF-A0A7C6A9W2-F1
#
_cell.length_a   1.000
_cell.length_b   1.000
_cell.length_c   1.000
_cell.angle_alpha   90.00
_cell.angle_beta   90.00
_cell.angle_gamma   90.00
#
_symmetry.space_group_name_H-M   'P 1'
#
loop_
_entity.id
_entity.type
_entity.pdbx_description
1 polymer ?
#
loop_
_entity_poly.entity_id
_entity_poly.type
_entity_poly.pdbx_seq_one_letter_code
_entity_poly.pdbx_strand_id
1 'polypeptide(L)'
;MRRGILFLIILAVLVIFAWQVVLKPKPAPKSTKKKTKADTTETKEVKKTKGRRVGKLKRQTAEERKAEKKRLRAERKRLREELRRRKREERLARKGIRKKGRGKSTRKGVSAYVLQAIIWFDVGPSYAMIDGRRYEVGDVVSGRRIVAINQDQIVIDYRGQQSVVRMGESLLPKSYLGTERRRRS
;
A
#
# COMPACT_ATOMS: atom_id res chain seq x y z
N MET A 1 38.50 31.77 17.10
CA MET A 1 38.44 32.14 15.66
C MET A 1 38.07 30.97 14.74
N ARG A 2 38.63 29.74 14.92
CA ARG A 2 38.29 28.57 14.06
C ARG A 2 36.81 28.14 14.08
N ARG A 3 36.11 28.32 15.21
CA ARG A 3 34.68 27.99 15.34
C ARG A 3 33.75 28.96 14.61
N GLY A 4 34.14 30.23 14.44
CA GLY A 4 33.35 31.22 13.72
C GLY A 4 33.34 30.97 12.21
N ILE A 5 34.47 30.52 11.66
CA ILE A 5 34.60 30.17 10.23
C ILE A 5 33.74 28.95 9.90
N LEU A 6 33.71 27.94 10.78
CA LEU A 6 32.87 26.76 10.62
C LEU A 6 31.37 27.10 10.61
N PHE A 7 30.95 28.05 11.44
CA PHE A 7 29.57 28.51 11.48
C PHE A 7 29.16 29.25 10.20
N LEU A 8 30.04 30.10 9.65
CA LEU A 8 29.81 30.79 8.38
C LEU A 8 29.71 29.82 7.20
N ILE A 9 30.54 28.77 7.17
CA ILE A 9 30.49 27.75 6.10
C ILE A 9 29.16 26.98 6.17
N ILE A 10 28.72 26.56 7.36
CA ILE A 10 27.44 25.86 7.53
C ILE A 10 26.27 26.77 7.12
N LEU A 11 26.31 28.05 7.48
CA LEU A 11 25.29 29.02 7.11
C LEU A 11 25.20 29.18 5.58
N ALA A 12 26.34 29.30 4.90
CA ALA A 12 26.39 29.41 3.44
C ALA A 12 25.83 28.17 2.73
N VAL A 13 26.15 26.97 3.22
CA VAL A 13 25.62 25.71 2.66
C VAL A 13 24.10 25.61 2.82
N LEU A 14 23.55 26.03 3.96
CA LEU A 14 22.10 26.03 4.19
C LEU A 14 21.35 26.99 3.26
N VAL A 15 21.91 28.18 3.01
CA VAL A 15 21.31 29.16 2.08
C VAL A 15 21.29 28.62 0.65
N ILE A 16 22.40 28.02 0.18
CA ILE A 16 22.50 27.42 -1.16
C ILE A 16 21.50 26.25 -1.29
N PHE A 17 21.38 25.41 -0.26
CA PHE A 17 20.47 24.26 -0.28
C PHE A 17 19.00 24.70 -0.30
N ALA A 18 18.63 25.70 0.50
CA ALA A 18 17.28 26.25 0.51
C ALA A 18 16.91 26.84 -0.86
N TRP A 19 17.84 27.52 -1.53
CA TRP A 19 17.61 28.08 -2.86
C TRP A 19 17.37 26.99 -3.92
N GLN A 20 18.16 25.90 -3.91
CA GLN A 20 17.95 24.79 -4.84
C GLN A 20 16.63 24.04 -4.67
N VAL A 21 16.09 23.97 -3.45
CA VAL A 21 14.82 23.27 -3.19
C VAL A 21 13.62 24.11 -3.62
N VAL A 22 13.68 25.43 -3.45
CA VAL A 22 12.59 26.34 -3.83
C VAL A 22 12.50 26.55 -5.34
N LEU A 23 13.64 26.54 -6.05
CA LEU A 23 13.71 26.81 -7.49
C LEU A 23 13.51 25.60 -8.40
N LYS A 24 13.30 24.38 -7.88
CA LYS A 24 13.05 23.20 -8.72
C LYS A 24 11.56 23.11 -9.11
N PRO A 25 11.17 23.40 -10.37
CA PRO A 25 9.79 23.19 -10.82
C PRO A 25 9.46 21.69 -10.78
N LYS A 26 8.31 21.35 -10.20
CA LYS A 26 7.79 19.98 -10.16
C LYS A 26 7.57 19.49 -11.60
N PRO A 27 8.11 18.34 -12.01
CA PRO A 27 7.81 17.79 -13.34
C PRO A 27 6.32 17.45 -13.42
N ALA A 28 5.63 18.04 -14.40
CA ALA A 28 4.22 17.81 -14.64
C ALA A 28 3.95 16.31 -14.91
N PRO A 29 2.83 15.76 -14.40
CA PRO A 29 2.50 14.36 -14.63
C PRO A 29 2.18 14.12 -16.11
N LYS A 30 3.02 13.33 -16.79
CA LYS A 30 2.77 12.85 -18.16
C LYS A 30 1.50 11.97 -18.17
N SER A 31 0.39 12.52 -18.64
CA SER A 31 -0.83 11.73 -18.89
C SER A 31 -0.56 10.78 -20.07
N THR A 32 -0.43 9.49 -19.78
CA THR A 32 -0.36 8.44 -20.79
C THR A 32 -1.78 8.19 -21.32
N LYS A 33 -2.14 8.86 -22.41
CA LYS A 33 -3.31 8.51 -23.24
C LYS A 33 -3.09 7.13 -23.85
N LYS A 34 -3.61 6.09 -23.18
CA LYS A 34 -3.69 4.74 -23.73
C LYS A 34 -4.74 4.74 -24.86
N LYS A 35 -4.27 4.82 -26.11
CA LYS A 35 -5.09 4.52 -27.30
C LYS A 35 -5.38 3.02 -27.31
N THR A 36 -6.61 2.65 -26.98
CA THR A 36 -7.16 1.33 -27.35
C THR A 36 -7.25 1.27 -28.87
N LYS A 37 -6.40 0.43 -29.47
CA LYS A 37 -6.57 -0.05 -30.84
C LYS A 37 -7.88 -0.85 -30.85
N ALA A 38 -8.86 -0.36 -31.60
CA ALA A 38 -9.99 -1.17 -32.01
C ALA A 38 -9.48 -2.10 -33.10
N ASP A 39 -9.52 -3.41 -32.84
CA ASP A 39 -9.41 -4.41 -33.89
C ASP A 39 -10.64 -4.27 -34.78
N THR A 40 -10.41 -3.65 -35.92
CA THR A 40 -11.34 -3.55 -37.04
C THR A 40 -11.41 -4.91 -37.71
N THR A 41 -12.24 -5.81 -37.19
CA THR A 41 -12.69 -6.97 -37.98
C THR A 41 -13.62 -6.46 -39.07
N GLU A 42 -13.13 -6.55 -40.30
CA GLU A 42 -13.84 -6.37 -41.57
C GLU A 42 -15.19 -7.11 -41.58
N THR A 43 -16.28 -6.40 -41.37
CA THR A 43 -17.60 -6.87 -41.82
C THR A 43 -17.84 -6.34 -43.22
N LYS A 44 -17.57 -7.20 -44.22
CA LYS A 44 -18.06 -7.08 -45.60
C LYS A 44 -19.50 -6.56 -45.62
N GLU A 45 -19.72 -5.47 -46.33
CA GLU A 45 -21.04 -4.96 -46.68
C GLU A 45 -21.80 -6.00 -47.53
N VAL A 46 -22.70 -6.75 -46.90
CA VAL A 46 -23.71 -7.51 -47.64
C VAL A 46 -24.81 -6.54 -48.06
N LYS A 47 -24.78 -6.16 -49.35
CA LYS A 47 -25.88 -5.50 -50.07
C LYS A 47 -27.20 -6.20 -49.75
N LYS A 48 -28.06 -5.54 -48.95
CA LYS A 48 -29.42 -6.03 -48.68
C LYS A 48 -30.29 -5.76 -49.91
N THR A 49 -30.54 -6.81 -50.67
CA THR A 49 -31.61 -6.87 -51.68
C THR A 49 -32.96 -6.63 -50.99
N LYS A 50 -33.75 -5.72 -51.55
CA LYS A 50 -35.12 -5.41 -51.11
C LYS A 50 -36.01 -6.64 -51.34
N GLY A 51 -36.12 -7.48 -50.31
CA GLY A 51 -37.07 -8.57 -50.23
C GLY A 51 -38.51 -8.03 -50.15
N ARG A 52 -39.31 -8.45 -51.12
CA ARG A 52 -40.76 -8.23 -51.29
C ARG A 52 -41.50 -8.46 -49.95
N ARG A 53 -42.29 -7.48 -49.51
CA ARG A 53 -43.17 -7.58 -48.33
C ARG A 53 -44.17 -8.72 -48.53
N VAL A 54 -44.01 -9.82 -47.79
CA VAL A 54 -44.98 -10.90 -47.71
C VAL A 54 -45.57 -10.91 -46.30
N GLY A 55 -46.90 -10.91 -46.23
CA GLY A 55 -47.67 -11.24 -45.03
C GLY A 55 -48.11 -10.02 -44.21
N LYS A 56 -49.42 -9.74 -44.23
CA LYS A 56 -50.09 -8.96 -43.19
C LYS A 56 -49.85 -9.68 -41.85
N LEU A 57 -48.85 -9.25 -41.08
CA LEU A 57 -48.73 -9.64 -39.68
C LEU A 57 -50.05 -9.22 -38.99
N LYS A 58 -50.82 -10.19 -38.51
CA LYS A 58 -52.01 -9.94 -37.68
C LYS A 58 -51.62 -8.92 -36.62
N ARG A 59 -52.27 -7.75 -36.62
CA ARG A 59 -52.04 -6.71 -35.62
C ARG A 59 -52.39 -7.32 -34.26
N GLN A 60 -51.36 -7.70 -33.50
CA GLN A 60 -51.52 -8.02 -32.09
C GLN A 60 -52.34 -6.91 -31.43
N THR A 61 -53.33 -7.31 -30.65
CA THR A 61 -54.21 -6.36 -29.97
C THR A 61 -53.39 -5.53 -28.98
N ALA A 62 -53.82 -4.30 -28.71
CA ALA A 62 -53.08 -3.42 -27.79
C ALA A 62 -52.94 -4.02 -26.38
N GLU A 63 -53.86 -4.93 -26.00
CA GLU A 63 -53.84 -5.67 -24.74
C GLU A 63 -52.76 -6.75 -24.70
N GLU A 64 -52.60 -7.54 -25.76
CA GLU A 64 -51.54 -8.54 -25.87
C GLU A 64 -50.15 -7.90 -25.74
N ARG A 65 -49.94 -6.75 -26.40
CA ARG A 65 -48.68 -5.99 -26.31
C ARG A 65 -48.42 -5.46 -24.90
N LYS A 66 -49.47 -5.02 -24.19
CA LYS A 66 -49.34 -4.56 -22.80
C LYS A 66 -49.02 -5.72 -21.86
N ALA A 67 -49.64 -6.88 -22.06
CA ALA A 67 -49.38 -8.09 -21.28
C ALA A 67 -47.95 -8.62 -21.51
N GLU A 68 -47.51 -8.69 -22.76
CA GLU A 68 -46.15 -9.11 -23.13
C GLU A 68 -45.10 -8.15 -22.57
N LYS A 69 -45.31 -6.84 -22.69
CA LYS A 69 -44.43 -5.83 -22.10
C LYS A 69 -44.37 -5.91 -20.58
N LYS A 70 -45.47 -6.27 -19.91
CA LYS A 70 -45.50 -6.47 -18.45
C LYS A 70 -44.71 -7.72 -18.05
N ARG A 71 -44.83 -8.82 -18.80
CA ARG A 71 -44.03 -10.04 -18.60
C ARG A 71 -42.54 -9.78 -18.76
N LEU A 72 -42.13 -9.14 -19.87
CA LEU A 72 -40.73 -8.76 -20.13
C LEU A 72 -40.16 -7.82 -19.05
N ARG A 73 -40.95 -6.88 -18.53
CA ARG A 73 -40.53 -6.00 -17.43
C ARG A 73 -40.34 -6.76 -16.12
N ALA A 74 -41.24 -7.71 -15.81
CA ALA A 74 -41.12 -8.55 -14.62
C ALA A 74 -39.88 -9.44 -14.68
N GLU A 75 -39.61 -10.05 -15.84
CA GLU A 75 -38.44 -10.89 -16.08
C GLU A 75 -37.12 -10.10 -15.96
N ARG A 76 -37.06 -8.91 -16.58
CA ARG A 76 -35.91 -7.99 -16.42
C ARG A 76 -35.70 -7.57 -14.96
N LYS A 77 -36.78 -7.38 -14.20
CA LYS A 77 -36.69 -7.02 -12.77
C LYS A 77 -36.09 -8.19 -11.96
N ARG A 78 -36.54 -9.43 -12.21
CA ARG A 78 -36.02 -10.65 -11.58
C ARG A 78 -34.52 -10.83 -11.85
N LEU A 79 -34.11 -10.76 -13.11
CA LEU A 79 -32.69 -10.85 -13.50
C LEU A 79 -31.83 -9.77 -12.84
N ARG A 80 -32.35 -8.54 -12.72
CA ARG A 80 -31.63 -7.43 -12.07
C ARG A 80 -31.47 -7.65 -10.56
N GLU A 81 -32.48 -8.21 -9.90
CA GLU A 81 -32.43 -8.54 -8.47
C GLU A 81 -31.45 -9.67 -8.18
N GLU A 82 -31.42 -10.69 -9.03
CA GLU A 82 -30.49 -11.82 -8.94
C GLU A 82 -29.03 -11.38 -9.12
N LEU A 83 -28.75 -10.54 -10.12
CA LEU A 83 -27.42 -9.93 -10.30
C LEU A 83 -26.99 -9.06 -9.11
N ARG A 84 -27.94 -8.34 -8.49
CA ARG A 84 -27.66 -7.56 -7.28
C ARG A 84 -27.36 -8.45 -6.09
N ARG A 85 -28.06 -9.57 -5.92
CA ARG A 85 -27.81 -10.57 -4.88
C ARG A 85 -26.43 -11.19 -5.04
N ARG A 86 -26.09 -11.65 -6.25
CA ARG A 86 -24.77 -12.21 -6.57
C ARG A 86 -23.63 -11.23 -6.31
N LYS A 87 -23.80 -9.94 -6.69
CA LYS A 87 -22.80 -8.89 -6.38
C LYS A 87 -22.65 -8.61 -4.88
N ARG A 88 -23.71 -8.74 -4.08
CA ARG A 88 -23.63 -8.58 -2.61
C ARG A 88 -22.87 -9.74 -2.00
N GLU A 89 -23.16 -10.96 -2.41
CA GLU A 89 -22.45 -12.17 -1.96
C GLU A 89 -20.97 -12.11 -2.34
N GLU A 90 -20.63 -11.71 -3.56
CA GLU A 90 -19.24 -11.53 -3.99
C GLU A 90 -18.51 -10.46 -3.16
N ARG A 91 -19.17 -9.34 -2.84
CA ARG A 91 -18.61 -8.30 -1.97
C ARG A 91 -18.36 -8.81 -0.56
N LEU A 92 -19.25 -9.62 -0.01
CA LEU A 92 -19.10 -10.21 1.32
C LEU A 92 -17.97 -11.25 1.33
N ALA A 93 -17.88 -12.10 0.31
CA ALA A 93 -16.79 -13.06 0.15
C ALA A 93 -15.42 -12.35 0.06
N ARG A 94 -15.31 -11.30 -0.76
CA ARG A 94 -14.09 -10.47 -0.84
C ARG A 94 -13.76 -9.77 0.48
N LYS A 95 -14.77 -9.31 1.24
CA LYS A 95 -14.58 -8.71 2.57
C LYS A 95 -14.12 -9.75 3.60
N GLY A 96 -14.62 -10.98 3.55
CA GLY A 96 -14.22 -12.09 4.42
C GLY A 96 -12.75 -12.49 4.20
N ILE A 97 -12.33 -12.57 2.93
CA ILE A 97 -10.94 -12.88 2.55
C ILE A 97 -9.98 -11.77 3.02
N ARG A 98 -10.37 -10.49 2.93
CA ARG A 98 -9.57 -9.36 3.45
C ARG A 98 -9.40 -9.33 4.97
N LYS A 99 -10.24 -10.03 5.75
CA LYS A 99 -10.13 -10.06 7.21
C LYS A 99 -9.17 -11.13 7.73
N LYS A 100 -8.90 -12.21 6.99
CA LYS A 100 -7.97 -13.28 7.43
C LYS A 100 -6.49 -12.95 7.22
N GLY A 101 -6.15 -12.06 6.29
CA GLY A 101 -4.75 -11.64 6.04
C GLY A 101 -4.28 -10.41 6.84
N ARG A 102 -5.15 -9.81 7.64
CA ARG A 102 -4.80 -8.62 8.44
C ARG A 102 -4.36 -9.08 9.83
N GLY A 103 -3.15 -9.64 9.88
CA GLY A 103 -2.42 -9.86 11.11
C GLY A 103 -2.51 -8.61 11.99
N LYS A 104 -3.05 -8.80 13.18
CA LYS A 104 -2.84 -8.05 14.42
C LYS A 104 -1.90 -6.85 14.23
N SER A 105 -2.44 -5.72 13.75
CA SER A 105 -1.77 -4.43 13.87
C SER A 105 -1.77 -4.13 15.37
N THR A 106 -0.68 -4.52 16.03
CA THR A 106 -0.33 -4.08 17.36
C THR A 106 -0.46 -2.56 17.40
N ARG A 107 -1.10 -2.09 18.46
CA ARG A 107 -1.43 -0.68 18.70
C ARG A 107 -0.27 0.23 18.31
N LYS A 108 -0.58 1.35 17.65
CA LYS A 108 0.20 2.59 17.66
C LYS A 108 0.41 3.05 19.11
N GLY A 109 1.34 2.42 19.79
CA GLY A 109 1.80 2.78 21.13
C GLY A 109 3.28 2.47 21.12
N VAL A 110 4.08 3.48 20.76
CA VAL A 110 5.54 3.42 20.70
C VAL A 110 6.02 2.22 19.88
N SER A 111 6.18 2.39 18.57
CA SER A 111 7.01 1.48 17.76
C SER A 111 8.44 1.60 18.29
N ALA A 112 8.68 0.89 19.38
CA ALA A 112 9.98 0.80 20.00
C ALA A 112 10.87 0.20 18.91
N TYR A 113 12.06 0.77 18.71
CA TYR A 113 13.01 0.25 17.74
C TYR A 113 13.36 -1.19 18.17
N VAL A 114 12.62 -2.19 17.67
CA VAL A 114 12.75 -3.59 18.06
C VAL A 114 13.68 -4.26 17.06
N LEU A 115 14.63 -5.03 17.59
CA LEU A 115 15.47 -5.89 16.78
C LEU A 115 14.64 -7.06 16.25
N GLN A 116 14.33 -7.04 14.96
CA GLN A 116 13.42 -8.02 14.35
C GLN A 116 14.15 -9.28 13.90
N ALA A 117 15.32 -9.12 13.30
CA ALA A 117 16.13 -10.22 12.81
C ALA A 117 17.61 -9.84 12.83
N ILE A 118 18.45 -10.86 12.94
CA ILE A 118 19.88 -10.76 12.71
C ILE A 118 20.20 -11.72 11.57
N ILE A 119 20.84 -11.21 10.53
CA ILE A 119 21.39 -12.04 9.46
C ILE A 119 22.90 -12.01 9.62
N TRP A 120 23.44 -13.12 10.12
CA TRP A 120 24.85 -13.30 10.39
C TRP A 120 25.49 -14.20 9.34
N PHE A 121 26.70 -13.84 8.91
CA PHE A 121 27.50 -14.59 7.95
C PHE A 121 28.93 -14.73 8.46
N ASP A 122 29.54 -15.90 8.30
CA ASP A 122 30.94 -16.16 8.63
C ASP A 122 31.93 -15.37 7.76
N VAL A 123 31.61 -15.21 6.46
CA VAL A 123 32.54 -14.68 5.45
C VAL A 123 31.98 -13.43 4.76
N GLY A 124 31.05 -12.71 5.41
CA GLY A 124 30.37 -11.57 4.78
C GLY A 124 29.86 -10.51 5.76
N PRO A 125 29.33 -9.38 5.24
CA PRO A 125 28.80 -8.32 6.08
C PRO A 125 27.53 -8.81 6.77
N SER A 126 27.62 -8.99 8.09
CA SER A 126 26.47 -9.26 8.95
C SER A 126 25.62 -7.99 9.08
N TYR A 127 24.30 -8.14 9.13
CA TYR A 127 23.39 -7.02 9.27
C TYR A 127 22.19 -7.34 10.15
N ALA A 128 21.68 -6.32 10.82
CA ALA A 128 20.51 -6.38 11.68
C ALA A 128 19.31 -5.75 10.99
N MET A 129 18.12 -6.30 11.22
CA MET A 129 16.86 -5.73 10.76
C MET A 129 16.14 -5.10 11.94
N ILE A 130 15.96 -3.79 11.91
CA ILE A 130 15.31 -3.00 12.96
C ILE A 130 14.21 -2.18 12.32
N ASP A 131 12.97 -2.38 12.79
CA ASP A 131 11.77 -1.72 12.23
C ASP A 131 11.66 -1.83 10.68
N GLY A 132 11.99 -3.01 10.14
CA GLY A 132 11.97 -3.29 8.71
C GLY A 132 13.11 -2.65 7.89
N ARG A 133 14.10 -2.03 8.53
CA ARG A 133 15.28 -1.46 7.87
C ARG A 133 16.53 -2.27 8.19
N ARG A 134 17.42 -2.39 7.20
CA ARG A 134 18.74 -3.02 7.33
C ARG A 134 19.73 -2.04 7.94
N TYR A 135 20.51 -2.53 8.90
CA TYR A 135 21.58 -1.80 9.55
C TYR A 135 22.84 -2.66 9.67
N GLU A 136 23.99 -2.05 9.49
CA GLU A 136 25.31 -2.70 9.55
C GLU A 136 26.11 -2.23 10.76
N VAL A 137 27.26 -2.85 10.99
CA VAL A 137 28.20 -2.39 12.02
C VAL A 137 28.68 -0.99 11.69
N GLY A 138 28.57 -0.07 12.65
CA GLY A 138 28.90 1.35 12.49
C GLY A 138 27.68 2.26 12.27
N ASP A 139 26.54 1.71 11.86
CA ASP A 139 25.32 2.49 11.65
C ASP A 139 24.74 3.01 12.96
N VAL A 140 23.99 4.12 12.86
CA VAL A 140 23.36 4.77 14.01
C VAL A 140 21.84 4.62 13.95
N VAL A 141 21.28 4.00 14.98
CA VAL A 141 19.83 3.80 15.16
C VAL A 141 19.38 4.55 16.40
N SER A 142 18.52 5.56 16.21
CA SER A 142 17.96 6.35 17.33
C SER A 142 19.03 6.98 18.23
N GLY A 143 20.14 7.40 17.63
CA GLY A 143 21.29 7.98 18.33
C GLY A 143 22.21 6.96 19.02
N ARG A 144 22.02 5.66 18.77
CA ARG A 144 22.85 4.56 19.28
C ARG A 144 23.64 3.94 18.14
N ARG A 145 24.95 3.75 18.29
CA ARG A 145 25.79 3.14 17.26
C ARG A 145 25.82 1.63 17.42
N ILE A 146 25.68 0.88 16.34
CA ILE A 146 25.89 -0.57 16.34
C ILE A 146 27.40 -0.82 16.33
N VAL A 147 27.92 -1.44 17.39
CA VAL A 147 29.35 -1.73 17.55
C VAL A 147 29.68 -3.13 17.04
N ALA A 148 28.80 -4.09 17.29
CA ALA A 148 28.99 -5.47 16.86
C ALA A 148 27.63 -6.14 16.59
N ILE A 149 27.63 -7.06 15.63
CA ILE A 149 26.50 -7.93 15.32
C ILE A 149 26.98 -9.37 15.51
N ASN A 150 26.48 -10.00 16.56
CA ASN A 150 26.71 -11.43 16.84
C ASN A 150 25.49 -12.23 16.38
N GLN A 151 25.59 -13.56 16.38
CA GLN A 151 24.53 -14.45 15.92
C GLN A 151 23.17 -14.20 16.59
N ASP A 152 23.15 -14.03 17.92
CA ASP A 152 21.90 -13.92 18.70
C ASP A 152 21.61 -12.51 19.25
N GLN A 153 22.60 -11.61 19.17
CA GLN A 153 22.54 -10.31 19.83
C GLN A 153 23.38 -9.26 19.12
N ILE A 154 22.98 -8.01 19.28
CA ILE A 154 23.76 -6.86 18.84
C ILE A 154 24.29 -6.08 20.04
N VAL A 155 25.49 -5.53 19.89
CA VAL A 155 26.08 -4.61 20.86
C VAL A 155 25.89 -3.20 20.32
N ILE A 156 25.22 -2.38 21.10
CA ILE A 156 24.96 -0.98 20.77
C ILE A 156 25.62 -0.07 21.80
N ASP A 157 26.28 0.97 21.32
CA ASP A 157 26.87 2.03 22.12
C ASP A 157 25.95 3.27 22.13
N TYR A 158 25.68 3.78 23.33
CA TYR A 158 25.01 5.04 23.54
C TYR A 158 25.78 5.86 24.57
N ARG A 159 26.38 6.98 24.12
CA ARG A 159 27.14 7.90 24.99
C ARG A 159 28.27 7.20 25.77
N GLY A 160 28.95 6.23 25.16
CA GLY A 160 30.05 5.48 25.77
C GLY A 160 29.59 4.31 26.66
N GLN A 161 28.29 4.05 26.76
CA GLN A 161 27.75 2.88 27.43
C GLN A 161 27.32 1.84 26.41
N GLN A 162 27.95 0.66 26.47
CA GLN A 162 27.56 -0.48 25.66
C GLN A 162 26.40 -1.23 26.31
N SER A 163 25.41 -1.59 25.50
CA SER A 163 24.30 -2.44 25.90
C SER A 163 24.11 -3.56 24.88
N VAL A 164 23.71 -4.72 25.38
CA VAL A 164 23.44 -5.90 24.57
C VAL A 164 21.94 -5.98 24.34
N VAL A 165 21.53 -6.14 23.10
CA VAL A 165 20.11 -6.25 22.72
C VAL A 165 19.92 -7.54 21.94
N ARG A 166 18.98 -8.36 22.40
CA ARG A 166 18.61 -9.62 21.76
C ARG A 166 17.46 -9.45 20.79
N MET A 167 17.24 -10.45 19.94
CA MET A 167 16.12 -10.48 19.01
C MET A 167 14.78 -10.35 19.77
N GLY A 168 13.88 -9.51 19.27
CA GLY A 168 12.59 -9.20 19.89
C GLY A 168 12.65 -8.16 21.01
N GLU A 169 13.84 -7.78 21.47
CA GLU A 169 14.00 -6.72 22.47
C GLU A 169 14.02 -5.33 21.83
N SER A 170 13.65 -4.33 22.63
CA SER A 170 13.75 -2.94 22.20
C SER A 170 15.17 -2.41 22.41
N LEU A 171 15.64 -1.69 21.40
CA LEU A 171 16.82 -0.83 21.48
C LEU A 171 16.62 0.38 22.38
N LEU A 172 15.42 0.67 22.89
CA LEU A 172 15.20 1.76 23.83
C LEU A 172 15.35 1.26 25.26
N PRO A 173 15.77 2.12 26.22
CA PRO A 173 15.80 1.72 27.61
C PRO A 173 14.37 1.41 28.08
N LYS A 174 14.24 0.46 29.02
CA LYS A 174 12.95 0.08 29.62
C LYS A 174 12.17 1.28 30.19
N SER A 175 12.86 2.37 30.56
CA SER A 175 12.23 3.61 31.04
C SER A 175 11.36 4.33 30.00
N TYR A 176 11.61 4.13 28.70
CA TYR A 176 10.81 4.73 27.61
C TYR A 176 9.55 3.91 27.27
N LEU A 177 9.56 2.61 27.59
CA LEU A 177 8.40 1.74 27.50
C LEU A 177 7.53 2.01 28.73
N GLY A 178 6.83 3.13 28.70
CA GLY A 178 6.16 3.72 29.85
C GLY A 178 5.41 2.72 30.73
N THR A 179 5.68 2.82 32.04
CA THR A 179 4.90 2.32 33.18
C THR A 179 3.66 1.51 32.78
N GLU A 180 3.78 0.19 32.83
CA GLU A 180 2.61 -0.68 32.92
C GLU A 180 1.76 -0.18 34.09
N ARG A 181 0.62 0.42 33.73
CA ARG A 181 -0.44 0.76 34.67
C ARG A 181 -0.69 -0.47 35.54
N ARG A 182 -0.37 -0.33 36.83
CA ARG A 182 -1.13 -0.94 37.93
C ARG A 182 -2.61 -0.84 37.59
N ARG A 183 -3.17 -1.87 36.96
CA ARG A 183 -4.63 -2.03 36.89
C ARG A 183 -4.99 -2.85 38.11
N ARG A 184 -5.55 -2.09 39.06
CA ARG A 184 -6.19 -2.51 40.30
C ARG A 184 -6.96 -3.83 40.09
N SER A 185 -6.69 -4.78 40.98
CA SER A 185 -7.63 -5.79 41.45
C SER A 185 -8.94 -5.15 41.89
#